data_AF-A0A1G7YRA8-F1
#
_entry.id   AF-A0A1G7YRA8-F1
#
_cell.length_a   1.000
_cell.length_b   1.000
_cell.length_c   1.000
_cell.angle_alpha   90.00
_cell.angle_beta   90.00
_cell.angle_gamma   90.00
#
_symmetry.space_group_name_H-M   'P 1'
#
loop_
_entity.id
_entity.type
_entity.pdbx_description
1 polymer ?
#
loop_
_entity_poly.entity_id
_entity_poly.type
_entity_poly.pdbx_seq_one_letter_code
_entity_poly.pdbx_strand_id
1 'polypeptide(L)' 'MRAQVNGTTRELTEGTSVAAVVELMGAPEKGVAVALDGAVVPRALWDTTTVPDGGVVEVLTAVQGG' A
#
# COMPACT_ATOMS: atom_id res chain seq x y z
N MET A 1 -4.93 10.77 -9.61
CA MET A 1 -4.61 9.52 -10.33
C MET A 1 -5.43 8.42 -9.69
N ARG A 2 -5.83 7.38 -10.41
CA ARG A 2 -6.66 6.31 -9.85
C ARG A 2 -5.82 5.08 -9.56
N ALA A 3 -5.97 4.52 -8.37
CA ALA A 3 -5.35 3.25 -8.02
C ALA A 3 -6.37 2.36 -7.29
N GLN A 4 -6.18 1.06 -7.34
CA GLN A 4 -6.94 0.13 -6.52
C GLN A 4 -6.17 -0.11 -5.22
N VAL A 5 -6.81 0.09 -4.07
CA VAL A 5 -6.21 -0.17 -2.75
C VAL A 5 -7.13 -1.11 -2.00
N ASN A 6 -6.65 -2.31 -1.65
CA ASN A 6 -7.44 -3.40 -1.05
C ASN A 6 -8.76 -3.64 -1.78
N GLY A 7 -8.69 -3.78 -3.12
CA GLY A 7 -9.85 -4.03 -3.97
C GLY A 7 -10.78 -2.83 -4.22
N THR A 8 -10.53 -1.68 -3.57
CA THR A 8 -11.36 -0.47 -3.73
C THR A 8 -10.63 0.57 -4.57
N THR A 9 -11.25 1.03 -5.66
CA THR A 9 -10.72 2.14 -6.48
C THR A 9 -10.74 3.45 -5.69
N ARG A 10 -9.62 4.15 -5.66
CA ARG A 10 -9.44 5.44 -4.99
C ARG A 10 -8.71 6.45 -5.87
N GLU A 11 -9.04 7.71 -5.68
CA GLU A 11 -8.24 8.82 -6.21
C GLU A 11 -7.10 9.11 -5.24
N LEU A 12 -5.87 9.07 -5.75
CA LEU A 12 -4.64 9.40 -5.05
C LEU A 12 -4.00 10.64 -5.70
N THR A 13 -3.23 11.38 -4.92
CA THR A 13 -2.38 12.44 -5.47
C THR A 13 -1.26 11.81 -6.29
N GLU A 14 -0.84 12.47 -7.37
CA GLU A 14 0.31 12.01 -8.13
C GLU A 14 1.56 11.97 -7.26
N GLY A 15 2.35 10.90 -7.37
CA GLY A 15 3.53 10.68 -6.54
C GLY A 15 3.24 10.18 -5.12
N THR A 16 1.99 9.80 -4.78
CA THR A 16 1.69 9.12 -3.51
C THR A 16 2.57 7.88 -3.35
N SER A 17 3.29 7.80 -2.23
CA SER A 17 4.14 6.66 -1.89
C SER A 17 3.34 5.51 -1.29
N VAL A 18 3.96 4.32 -1.25
CA VAL A 18 3.40 3.17 -0.53
C VAL A 18 3.18 3.49 0.94
N ALA A 19 4.11 4.21 1.60
CA ALA A 19 3.96 4.63 3.00
C ALA A 19 2.69 5.48 3.21
N ALA A 20 2.45 6.46 2.34
CA ALA A 20 1.27 7.31 2.41
C ALA A 20 -0.03 6.53 2.21
N VAL A 21 -0.03 5.46 1.40
CA VAL A 21 -1.19 4.55 1.28
C VAL A 21 -1.42 3.77 2.57
N VAL A 22 -0.37 3.29 3.24
CA VAL A 22 -0.49 2.60 4.54
C VAL A 22 -1.08 3.52 5.60
N GLU A 23 -0.62 4.78 5.66
CA GLU A 23 -1.17 5.80 6.55
C GLU A 23 -2.64 6.10 6.25
N LEU A 24 -3.00 6.27 4.97
CA LEU A 24 -4.38 6.47 4.51
C LEU A 24 -5.30 5.32 4.95
N MET A 25 -4.77 4.09 5.01
CA MET A 25 -5.50 2.91 5.45
C MET A 25 -5.67 2.82 6.97
N GLY A 26 -5.01 3.67 7.75
CA GLY A 26 -4.99 3.58 9.20
C GLY A 26 -4.40 2.26 9.70
N ALA A 27 -3.49 1.66 8.93
CA ALA A 27 -2.88 0.38 9.27
C ALA A 27 -1.87 0.56 10.42
N PRO A 28 -1.69 -0.47 11.27
CA PRO A 28 -0.72 -0.40 12.38
C PRO A 28 0.72 -0.26 11.88
N GLU A 29 1.61 0.29 12.70
CA GLU A 29 3.01 0.48 12.30
C GLU A 29 3.76 -0.84 12.05
N LYS A 30 3.36 -1.91 12.75
CA LYS A 30 4.02 -3.23 12.73
C LYS A 30 3.07 -4.32 12.30
N GLY A 31 3.64 -5.41 11.79
CA GLY A 31 2.87 -6.54 11.27
C GLY A 31 2.13 -6.21 9.99
N VAL A 32 2.57 -5.22 9.23
CA VAL A 32 2.00 -4.87 7.92
C VAL A 32 2.95 -5.28 6.82
N ALA A 33 2.41 -5.94 5.79
CA ALA A 33 3.05 -6.16 4.52
C ALA A 33 2.26 -5.42 3.43
N VAL A 34 2.97 -4.89 2.43
CA VAL A 34 2.34 -4.24 1.28
C VAL A 34 2.83 -4.88 0.00
N ALA A 35 1.92 -5.17 -0.92
CA ALA A 35 2.23 -5.50 -2.29
C ALA A 35 1.77 -4.38 -3.23
N LEU A 36 2.56 -4.11 -4.26
CA LEU A 36 2.22 -3.23 -5.38
C LEU A 36 2.26 -4.09 -6.66
N ASP A 37 1.15 -4.14 -7.39
CA ASP A 37 0.97 -4.93 -8.60
C ASP A 37 1.35 -6.41 -8.43
N GLY A 38 1.00 -6.97 -7.27
CA GLY A 38 1.27 -8.36 -6.90
C GLY A 38 2.70 -8.64 -6.39
N ALA A 39 3.58 -7.63 -6.37
CA ALA A 39 4.94 -7.75 -5.84
C ALA A 39 5.06 -7.11 -4.45
N VAL A 40 5.58 -7.85 -3.47
CA VAL A 40 5.81 -7.31 -2.12
C VAL A 40 6.83 -6.18 -2.17
N VAL A 41 6.48 -5.03 -1.60
CA VAL A 41 7.38 -3.88 -1.44
C VAL A 41 8.05 -3.98 -0.07
N PRO A 42 9.39 -4.13 0.00
CA PRO A 42 10.13 -4.12 1.27
C PRO A 42 9.86 -2.83 2.05
N ARG A 43 9.70 -2.93 3.38
CA ARG A 43 9.37 -1.78 4.23
C ARG A 43 10.34 -0.60 4.08
N ALA A 44 11.63 -0.88 3.90
CA ALA A 44 12.65 0.15 3.70
C ALA A 44 12.46 0.99 2.40
N LEU A 45 11.63 0.51 1.47
CA LEU A 45 11.34 1.18 0.21
C LEU A 45 9.97 1.88 0.20
N TRP A 46 9.18 1.79 1.28
CA TRP A 46 7.80 2.32 1.27
C TRP A 46 7.73 3.83 1.05
N ASP A 47 8.70 4.57 1.58
CA ASP A 47 8.76 6.03 1.42
C ASP A 47 9.17 6.46 0.00
N THR A 48 9.92 5.61 -0.71
CA THR A 48 10.50 5.94 -2.03
C THR A 48 9.76 5.30 -3.20
N THR A 49 9.00 4.23 -2.96
CA THR A 49 8.20 3.57 -4.00
C THR A 49 6.88 4.30 -4.18
N THR A 50 6.72 4.95 -5.32
CA THR A 50 5.48 5.63 -5.72
C THR A 50 4.49 4.65 -6.33
N VAL A 51 3.20 4.84 -6.02
CA VAL A 51 2.12 4.09 -6.68
C VAL A 51 1.91 4.67 -8.09
N PRO A 52 1.96 3.86 -9.16
CA PRO A 52 1.66 4.33 -10.51
C PRO A 52 0.17 4.58 -10.69
N ASP A 53 -0.21 5.39 -11.69
CA ASP A 53 -1.61 5.48 -12.12
C ASP A 53 -2.09 4.10 -12.62
N GLY A 54 -3.27 3.70 -12.18
CA GLY A 54 -3.84 2.37 -12.38
C GLY A 54 -3.28 1.28 -11.45
N GLY A 55 -2.30 1.59 -10.59
CA GLY A 55 -1.63 0.59 -9.75
C GLY A 55 -2.56 -0.11 -8.75
N VAL A 56 -2.20 -1.33 -8.38
CA VAL A 56 -2.94 -2.16 -7.40
C VAL A 56 -2.10 -2.31 -6.14
N VAL A 57 -2.58 -1.77 -5.03
CA VAL A 57 -1.93 -1.84 -3.72
C VAL A 57 -2.72 -2.74 -2.79
N GLU A 58 -2.05 -3.74 -2.22
CA GLU A 58 -2.61 -4.64 -1.21
C GLU A 58 -1.88 -4.42 0.10
N VAL A 59 -2.57 -3.91 1.11
CA VAL A 59 -2.09 -3.71 2.47
C VAL A 59 -2.64 -4.85 3.33
N LEU A 60 -1.75 -5.74 3.77
CA LEU A 60 -2.07 -6.90 4.59
C LEU A 60 -1.55 -6.70 6.01
N THR A 61 -2.41 -6.87 7.00
CA THR A 61 -2.03 -6.95 8.40
C THR A 61 -1.90 -8.41 8.80
N ALA A 62 -0.77 -8.79 9.37
CA ALA A 62 -0.59 -10.07 10.03
C ALA A 62 -1.61 -10.19 11.16
N VAL A 63 -2.50 -11.18 11.04
CA VAL A 63 -3.26 -11.69 12.18
C VAL A 63 -2.44 -12.83 12.77
N GLN A 64 -2.27 -12.87 14.09
CA GLN A 64 -1.76 -14.09 14.71
C GLN A 64 -2.78 -15.20 14.46
N GLY A 65 -2.44 -16.14 13.57
CA GLY A 65 -3.14 -17.41 13.50
C GLY A 65 -2.82 -18.20 14.77
N GLY A 66 -3.87 -18.62 15.48
CA GLY A 66 -3.78 -19.66 16.51
C GLY A 66 -3.71 -21.04 15.89
#